data_AF-A0A518DTJ1-F1
#
_entry.id   AF-A0A518DTJ1-F1
#
_cell.length_a   1.000
_cell.length_b   1.000
_cell.length_c   1.000
_cell.angle_alpha   90.00
_cell.angle_beta   90.00
_cell.angle_gamma   90.00
#
_symmetry.space_group_name_H-M   'P 1'
#
loop_
_entity.id
_entity.type
_entity.pdbx_description
1 polymer ?
#
loop_
_entity_poly.entity_id
_entity_poly.type
_entity_poly.pdbx_seq_one_letter_code
_entity_poly.pdbx_strand_id
1 'polypeptide(L)'
;MQLELTFGNDLIHLPSVRAFFKATMQQFPLPQETIGQLEKYIDAAVEEAVLHAYPATSPGAINLSIQEQHGRLEIQVRDYGIPKDVQQMERRLQAARRPSKGRGSSLADVADEVHWRSFGPEGKALQVVKWLHETHIADVATAEQLAPTPEAPPLAREQTYTIRRMRADEAEQVSQLMYRTYGNSYFNEDVYYPDRVAAQNERGVILSFVAVGEDGDVAGHYALERNQTGPVAEGGQAVVDPTHRGRGLLDRMKTVAMEEAARLELSGWYADAVTVHTFTQKSNVAHGGQLTAVELAIAPKKEHFDQNAQAQRVTCLLFFHWLQPPGKRTVHAPVRHHEMLQRIYQGLQCPIEFGASAAPLGQGTLVVKVDAGAARARITPEVLGENTVQLICQARRELVELGHAEVVYVDLPLADPSTGVIAEQLELDGFGFLGVAPHFSPRGDVLRMGYLVEPVARDLIHLLEEVAGELVDYALAEQQRVRGEML
;
A
#
# COMPACT_ATOMS: atom_id res chain seq x y z
N MET A 1 17.40 2.46 4.36
CA MET A 1 18.29 2.18 5.51
C MET A 1 17.45 1.74 6.70
N GLN A 2 17.88 0.78 7.53
CA GLN A 2 17.15 0.39 8.75
C GLN A 2 18.14 0.20 9.91
N LEU A 3 18.02 1.04 10.94
CA LEU A 3 18.83 0.97 12.15
C LEU A 3 17.94 1.01 13.39
N GLU A 4 18.31 0.24 14.41
CA GLU A 4 17.57 0.17 15.66
C GLU A 4 18.53 0.17 16.85
N LEU A 5 18.17 0.91 17.89
CA LEU A 5 18.88 0.96 19.16
C LEU A 5 17.91 0.67 20.29
N THR A 6 18.14 -0.44 21.01
CA THR A 6 17.39 -0.80 22.22
C THR A 6 18.23 -0.50 23.46
N PHE A 7 17.66 0.21 24.42
CA PHE A 7 18.34 0.65 25.64
C PHE A 7 17.40 0.61 26.86
N GLY A 8 17.98 0.67 28.06
CA GLY A 8 17.23 0.65 29.32
C GLY A 8 16.53 1.98 29.62
N ASN A 9 15.55 1.97 30.52
CA ASN A 9 14.84 3.16 31.00
C ASN A 9 15.63 3.96 32.06
N ASP A 10 16.89 4.29 31.76
CA ASP A 10 17.74 5.14 32.60
C ASP A 10 18.29 6.32 31.77
N LEU A 11 18.21 7.53 32.32
CA LEU A 11 18.68 8.75 31.66
C LEU A 11 20.18 8.72 31.34
N ILE A 12 20.96 7.86 31.98
CA ILE A 12 22.38 7.65 31.66
C ILE A 12 22.60 7.23 30.19
N HIS A 13 21.59 6.64 29.55
CA HIS A 13 21.66 6.21 28.15
C HIS A 13 21.42 7.36 27.15
N LEU A 14 20.80 8.47 27.57
CA LEU A 14 20.39 9.57 26.68
C LEU A 14 21.55 10.14 25.83
N PRO A 15 22.78 10.35 26.34
CA PRO A 15 23.90 10.80 25.51
C PRO A 15 24.26 9.81 24.39
N SER A 16 24.12 8.50 24.62
CA SER A 16 24.39 7.47 23.60
C SER A 16 23.31 7.47 22.52
N VAL A 17 22.04 7.63 22.94
CA VAL A 17 20.89 7.75 22.02
C VAL A 17 21.03 8.98 21.13
N ARG A 18 21.40 10.13 21.70
CA ARG A 18 21.71 11.37 20.95
C ARG A 18 22.81 11.16 19.91
N ALA A 19 23.92 10.56 20.32
CA ALA A 19 25.05 10.32 19.43
C ALA A 19 24.66 9.39 18.26
N PHE A 20 23.91 8.32 18.55
CA PHE A 20 23.38 7.42 17.54
C PHE A 20 22.43 8.14 16.56
N PHE A 21 21.45 8.88 17.07
CA PHE A 21 20.48 9.60 16.25
C PHE A 21 21.18 10.61 15.35
N LYS A 22 22.05 11.45 15.91
CA LYS A 22 22.77 12.50 15.17
C LYS A 22 23.68 11.93 14.08
N ALA A 23 24.49 10.92 14.40
CA ALA A 23 25.37 10.26 13.44
C ALA A 23 24.58 9.58 12.31
N THR A 24 23.39 9.08 12.63
CA THR A 24 22.47 8.50 11.64
C THR A 24 21.88 9.57 10.73
N MET A 25 21.34 10.66 11.30
CA MET A 25 20.71 11.74 10.54
C MET A 25 21.66 12.46 9.59
N GLN A 26 22.94 12.56 9.95
CA GLN A 26 23.98 13.18 9.11
C GLN A 26 24.25 12.43 7.79
N GLN A 27 23.72 11.22 7.63
CA GLN A 27 23.83 10.45 6.39
C GLN A 27 22.74 10.81 5.36
N PHE A 28 21.75 11.62 5.75
CA PHE A 28 20.65 12.03 4.88
C PHE A 28 20.82 13.47 4.38
N PRO A 29 20.22 13.81 3.22
CA PRO A 29 20.29 15.15 2.63
C PRO A 29 19.35 16.15 3.35
N LEU A 30 19.36 16.16 4.68
CA LEU A 30 18.57 17.09 5.49
C LEU A 30 19.40 18.30 5.93
N PRO A 31 18.83 19.51 5.96
CA PRO A 31 19.49 20.68 6.53
C PRO A 31 19.89 20.44 8.00
N GLN A 32 21.05 20.94 8.41
CA GLN A 32 21.54 20.79 9.80
C GLN A 32 20.56 21.38 10.83
N GLU A 33 19.82 22.42 10.44
CA GLU A 33 18.75 22.99 11.27
C GLU A 33 17.61 21.99 11.51
N THR A 34 17.13 21.33 10.45
CA THR A 34 16.11 20.29 10.51
C THR A 34 16.58 19.11 11.37
N ILE A 35 17.82 18.65 11.19
CA ILE A 35 18.40 17.57 12.00
C ILE A 35 18.41 17.98 13.48
N GLY A 36 18.88 19.18 13.80
CA GLY A 36 18.93 19.68 15.19
C GLY A 36 17.55 19.90 15.81
N GLN A 37 16.53 20.19 15.00
CA GLN A 37 15.15 20.27 15.48
C GLN A 37 14.56 18.88 15.73
N LEU A 38 14.74 17.92 14.82
CA LEU A 38 14.34 16.52 15.01
C LEU A 38 15.02 15.91 16.25
N GLU A 39 16.31 16.17 16.46
CA GLU A 39 17.06 15.70 17.64
C GLU A 39 16.39 16.14 18.94
N LYS A 40 15.95 17.40 19.05
CA LYS A 40 15.24 17.91 20.25
C LYS A 40 13.92 17.18 20.50
N TYR A 41 13.18 16.84 19.45
CA TYR A 41 11.90 16.14 19.59
C TYR A 41 12.08 14.68 19.97
N ILE A 42 13.04 13.99 19.33
CA ILE A 42 13.37 12.61 19.67
C ILE A 42 13.93 12.53 21.09
N ASP A 43 14.77 13.47 21.50
CA ASP A 43 15.24 13.59 22.87
C ASP A 43 14.09 13.70 23.87
N ALA A 44 13.15 14.61 23.64
CA ALA A 44 12.00 14.80 24.52
C ALA A 44 11.11 13.55 24.57
N ALA A 45 10.92 12.86 23.44
CA ALA A 45 10.15 11.62 23.37
C ALA A 45 10.84 10.47 24.12
N VAL A 46 12.17 10.36 23.99
CA VAL A 46 12.98 9.36 24.72
C VAL A 46 12.96 9.67 26.22
N GLU A 47 13.11 10.93 26.62
CA GLU A 47 13.07 11.35 28.02
C GLU A 47 11.70 11.06 28.65
N GLU A 48 10.61 11.39 27.96
CA GLU A 48 9.24 11.03 28.37
C GLU A 48 9.07 9.51 28.52
N ALA A 49 9.58 8.72 27.57
CA ALA A 49 9.54 7.26 27.66
C ALA A 49 10.34 6.74 28.87
N VAL A 50 11.56 7.24 29.08
CA VAL A 50 12.40 6.85 30.23
C VAL A 50 11.72 7.17 31.56
N LEU A 51 11.17 8.37 31.70
CA LEU A 51 10.60 8.86 32.96
C LEU A 51 9.19 8.35 33.26
N HIS A 52 8.39 8.06 32.22
CA HIS A 52 6.95 7.88 32.37
C HIS A 52 6.38 6.63 31.70
N ALA A 53 7.18 5.85 30.97
CA ALA A 53 6.71 4.55 30.47
C ALA A 53 6.67 3.50 31.57
N TYR A 54 7.61 3.52 32.52
CA TYR A 54 7.76 2.47 33.53
C TYR A 54 7.55 3.01 34.95
N PRO A 55 7.07 2.19 35.90
CA PRO A 55 7.12 2.53 37.32
C PRO A 55 8.56 2.80 37.76
N ALA A 56 8.77 3.73 38.69
CA ALA A 56 10.09 4.26 39.08
C ALA A 56 11.15 3.23 39.53
N THR A 57 10.74 1.98 39.80
CA THR A 57 11.62 0.89 40.27
C THR A 57 11.67 -0.31 39.33
N SER A 58 10.96 -0.25 38.19
CA SER A 58 10.89 -1.37 37.24
C SER A 58 11.86 -1.15 36.07
N PRO A 59 12.74 -2.11 35.77
CA PRO A 59 13.54 -2.06 34.56
C PRO A 59 12.62 -2.18 33.35
N GLY A 60 12.93 -1.42 32.31
CA GLY A 60 12.18 -1.34 31.08
C GLY A 60 13.09 -1.15 29.87
N ALA A 61 12.59 -1.50 28.69
CA ALA A 61 13.30 -1.32 27.43
C ALA A 61 12.66 -0.21 26.60
N ILE A 62 13.46 0.55 25.87
CA ILE A 62 13.01 1.53 24.89
C ILE A 62 13.76 1.24 23.60
N ASN A 63 13.05 1.28 22.48
CA ASN A 63 13.61 1.09 21.16
C ASN A 63 13.50 2.40 20.37
N LEU A 64 14.63 2.87 19.86
CA LEU A 64 14.69 3.93 18.85
C LEU A 64 14.98 3.27 17.50
N SER A 65 14.01 3.30 16.58
CA SER A 65 14.19 2.84 15.21
C SER A 65 14.26 4.01 14.24
N ILE A 66 15.13 3.88 13.23
CA ILE A 66 15.28 4.83 12.13
C ILE A 66 15.25 4.02 10.84
N GLN A 67 14.19 4.21 10.06
CA GLN A 67 13.94 3.48 8.83
C GLN A 67 13.77 4.49 7.71
N GLU A 68 14.66 4.47 6.73
CA GLU A 68 14.46 5.19 5.49
C GLU A 68 14.04 4.21 4.41
N GLN A 69 12.89 4.49 3.80
CA GLN A 69 12.35 3.72 2.69
C GLN A 69 11.78 4.67 1.63
N HIS A 70 12.40 4.67 0.45
CA HIS A 70 11.94 5.42 -0.74
C HIS A 70 11.84 6.94 -0.53
N GLY A 71 12.78 7.54 0.19
CA GLY A 71 12.74 8.95 0.54
C GLY A 71 11.82 9.28 1.72
N ARG A 72 11.09 8.29 2.27
CA ARG A 72 10.35 8.41 3.52
C ARG A 72 11.25 7.99 4.68
N LEU A 73 11.70 8.97 5.47
CA LEU A 73 12.43 8.74 6.70
C LEU A 73 11.44 8.63 7.85
N GLU A 74 11.36 7.45 8.44
CA GLU A 74 10.54 7.14 9.61
C GLU A 74 11.43 6.93 10.84
N ILE A 75 11.10 7.62 11.92
CA ILE A 75 11.79 7.51 13.21
C ILE A 75 10.73 7.10 14.24
N GLN A 76 10.97 6.03 14.98
CA GLN A 76 10.07 5.62 16.07
C GLN A 76 10.78 5.56 17.41
N VAL A 77 10.15 6.11 18.44
CA VAL A 77 10.53 5.89 19.85
C VAL A 77 9.45 5.01 20.48
N ARG A 78 9.77 3.74 20.74
CA ARG A 78 8.85 2.73 21.24
C ARG A 78 9.19 2.33 22.67
N ASP A 79 8.19 2.28 23.52
CA ASP A 79 8.28 1.76 24.88
C ASP A 79 7.30 0.58 25.08
N TYR A 80 7.66 -0.34 25.98
CA TYR A 80 6.89 -1.54 26.32
C TYR A 80 6.30 -1.43 27.75
N GLY A 81 6.16 -0.20 28.24
CA GLY A 81 5.77 0.09 29.60
C GLY A 81 4.26 0.11 29.82
N ILE A 82 3.82 0.91 30.79
CA ILE A 82 2.42 1.07 31.19
C ILE A 82 1.57 1.40 29.95
N PRO A 83 0.53 0.58 29.66
CA PRO A 83 -0.42 0.86 28.59
C PRO A 83 -1.09 2.21 28.82
N LYS A 84 -1.11 3.05 27.79
CA LYS A 84 -1.83 4.33 27.77
C LYS A 84 -2.87 4.30 26.66
N ASP A 85 -3.89 5.15 26.77
CA ASP A 85 -4.83 5.40 25.68
C ASP A 85 -4.11 6.15 24.54
N VAL A 86 -3.53 5.37 23.61
CA VAL A 86 -2.78 5.87 22.44
C VAL A 86 -3.66 6.78 21.57
N GLN A 87 -4.97 6.52 21.46
CA GLN A 87 -5.86 7.39 20.69
C GLN A 87 -6.08 8.75 21.36
N GLN A 88 -6.21 8.79 22.69
CA GLN A 88 -6.29 10.05 23.41
C GLN A 88 -4.98 10.83 23.29
N MET A 89 -3.84 10.13 23.35
CA MET A 89 -2.52 10.73 23.11
C MET A 89 -2.42 11.29 21.68
N GLU A 90 -2.88 10.54 20.67
CA GLU A 90 -2.93 10.98 19.27
C GLU A 90 -3.84 12.20 19.09
N ARG A 91 -5.05 12.19 19.65
CA ARG A 91 -5.96 13.34 19.60
C ARG A 91 -5.35 14.59 20.22
N ARG A 92 -4.64 14.45 21.35
CA ARG A 92 -3.93 15.56 22.00
C ARG A 92 -2.77 16.06 21.14
N LEU A 93 -2.00 15.14 20.53
CA LEU A 93 -0.91 15.47 19.63
C LEU A 93 -1.43 16.27 18.41
N GLN A 94 -2.47 15.78 17.73
CA GLN A 94 -3.04 16.46 16.57
C GLN A 94 -3.70 17.80 16.94
N ALA A 95 -4.31 17.90 18.12
CA ALA A 95 -4.83 19.18 18.63
C ALA A 95 -3.72 20.21 18.90
N ALA A 96 -2.57 19.75 19.42
CA ALA A 96 -1.40 20.59 19.68
C ALA A 96 -0.65 20.99 18.40
N ARG A 97 -0.80 20.25 17.29
CA ARG A 97 -0.24 20.62 15.96
C ARG A 97 -1.03 21.75 15.27
N ARG A 98 -2.23 22.13 15.73
CA ARG A 98 -2.96 23.27 15.14
C ARG A 98 -2.24 24.58 15.48
N PRO A 99 -1.99 25.48 14.50
CA PRO A 99 -1.17 26.66 14.72
C PRO A 99 -1.82 27.59 15.75
N SER A 100 -1.21 27.69 16.92
CA SER A 100 -1.45 28.83 17.81
C SER A 100 -0.57 29.98 17.34
N LYS A 101 -1.15 31.18 17.19
CA LYS A 101 -0.39 32.39 16.84
C LYS A 101 0.55 32.75 18.01
N GLY A 102 1.75 32.16 18.05
CA GLY A 102 2.73 32.39 19.12
C GLY A 102 4.04 31.65 18.87
N ARG A 103 5.15 32.36 19.05
CA ARG A 103 6.54 31.97 18.73
C ARG A 103 6.97 30.62 19.33
N GLY A 104 7.38 29.71 18.46
CA GLY A 104 8.17 28.51 18.72
C GLY A 104 8.09 27.61 17.49
N SER A 105 9.22 27.06 17.00
CA SER A 105 9.18 26.01 15.97
C SER A 105 8.40 24.83 16.55
N SER A 106 7.29 24.47 15.91
CA SER A 106 6.46 23.34 16.29
C SER A 106 6.93 22.07 15.59
N LEU A 107 6.59 20.91 16.12
CA LEU A 107 6.94 19.63 15.49
C LEU A 107 6.32 19.50 14.09
N ALA A 108 5.23 20.23 13.83
CA ALA A 108 4.60 20.33 12.53
C ALA A 108 5.43 21.10 11.49
N ASP A 109 6.40 21.90 11.92
CA ASP A 109 7.28 22.66 11.00
C ASP A 109 8.50 21.83 10.55
N VAL A 110 8.72 20.66 11.17
CA VAL A 110 9.96 19.88 11.05
C VAL A 110 9.71 18.46 10.57
N ALA A 111 8.57 17.89 10.94
CA ALA A 111 8.11 16.58 10.51
C ALA A 111 6.78 16.67 9.75
N ASP A 112 6.67 15.90 8.67
CA ASP A 112 5.49 15.91 7.82
C ASP A 112 4.34 15.19 8.52
N GLU A 113 4.64 14.03 9.11
CA GLU A 113 3.68 13.25 9.88
C GLU A 113 4.23 12.91 11.25
N VAL A 114 3.37 12.96 12.27
CA VAL A 114 3.70 12.47 13.61
C VAL A 114 2.47 11.79 14.18
N HIS A 115 2.67 10.56 14.64
CA HIS A 115 1.59 9.68 15.10
C HIS A 115 2.00 8.89 16.34
N TRP A 116 1.10 8.75 17.29
CA TRP A 116 1.15 7.69 18.27
C TRP A 116 0.62 6.39 17.67
N ARG A 117 1.41 5.32 17.72
CA ARG A 117 1.07 3.98 17.25
C ARG A 117 0.95 3.03 18.43
N SER A 118 -0.11 2.22 18.40
CA SER A 118 -0.29 1.09 19.32
C SER A 118 0.22 -0.18 18.66
N PHE A 119 0.96 -0.98 19.41
CA PHE A 119 1.40 -2.33 19.01
C PHE A 119 0.83 -3.38 19.96
N GLY A 120 -0.30 -3.08 20.62
CA GLY A 120 -0.96 -4.00 21.54
C GLY A 120 -0.04 -4.40 22.72
N PRO A 121 0.15 -5.72 22.97
CA PRO A 121 1.04 -6.21 24.03
C PRO A 121 2.50 -5.79 23.87
N GLU A 122 2.91 -5.45 22.65
CA GLU A 122 4.27 -5.04 22.36
C GLU A 122 4.47 -3.52 22.49
N GLY A 123 3.60 -2.83 23.23
CA GLY A 123 3.83 -1.45 23.64
C GLY A 123 3.28 -0.38 22.68
N LYS A 124 3.81 0.83 22.81
CA LYS A 124 3.39 2.01 22.05
C LYS A 124 4.59 2.77 21.52
N ALA A 125 4.44 3.45 20.39
CA ALA A 125 5.51 4.27 19.83
C ALA A 125 5.04 5.65 19.41
N LEU A 126 5.91 6.65 19.58
CA LEU A 126 5.82 7.90 18.83
C LEU A 126 6.54 7.69 17.50
N GLN A 127 5.81 7.78 16.40
CA GLN A 127 6.30 7.72 15.03
C GLN A 127 6.41 9.14 14.47
N VAL A 128 7.55 9.47 13.90
CA VAL A 128 7.85 10.73 13.21
C VAL A 128 8.24 10.40 11.78
N VAL A 129 7.63 11.04 10.79
CA VAL A 129 7.90 10.84 9.37
C VAL A 129 8.41 12.15 8.78
N LYS A 130 9.51 12.05 8.02
CA LYS A 130 10.08 13.14 7.24
C LYS A 130 10.36 12.65 5.82
N TRP A 131 9.91 13.39 4.81
CA TRP A 131 10.24 13.14 3.43
C TRP A 131 11.56 13.84 3.11
N LEU A 132 12.49 13.10 2.52
CA LEU A 132 13.79 13.62 2.10
C LEU A 132 13.68 14.50 0.85
N HIS A 133 12.58 14.37 0.10
CA HIS A 133 12.29 15.13 -1.10
C HIS A 133 10.85 15.66 -1.05
N GLU A 134 10.71 16.99 -0.95
CA GLU A 134 9.41 17.67 -0.70
C GLU A 134 9.01 18.64 -1.80
N THR A 135 9.86 18.83 -2.80
CA THR A 135 9.60 19.79 -3.87
C THR A 135 8.56 19.23 -4.84
N HIS A 136 7.35 19.78 -4.77
CA HIS A 136 6.26 19.42 -5.67
C HIS A 136 6.48 20.07 -7.04
N ILE A 137 6.08 19.41 -8.12
CA ILE A 137 6.33 19.89 -9.50
C ILE A 137 5.69 21.28 -9.75
N ALA A 138 4.54 21.55 -9.12
CA ALA A 138 3.86 22.84 -9.17
C ALA A 138 4.65 24.02 -8.57
N ASP A 139 5.64 23.74 -7.72
CA ASP A 139 6.45 24.78 -7.07
C ASP A 139 7.66 25.19 -7.92
N VAL A 140 8.08 24.34 -8.87
CA VAL A 140 9.30 24.53 -9.66
C VAL A 140 9.04 24.73 -11.15
N ALA A 141 8.01 24.10 -11.70
CA ALA A 141 7.69 24.21 -13.11
C ALA A 141 6.94 25.52 -13.41
N THR A 142 7.19 26.07 -14.59
CA THR A 142 6.47 27.26 -15.07
C THR A 142 5.02 26.94 -15.38
N ALA A 143 4.16 27.96 -15.35
CA ALA A 143 2.75 27.83 -15.71
C ALA A 143 2.54 27.28 -17.14
N GLU A 144 3.48 27.55 -18.06
CA GLU A 144 3.44 27.02 -19.43
C GLU A 144 3.72 25.51 -19.46
N GLN A 145 4.71 25.03 -18.68
CA GLN A 145 5.06 23.60 -18.60
C GLN A 145 3.96 22.75 -17.95
N LEU A 146 3.14 23.35 -17.09
CA LEU A 146 2.02 22.70 -16.39
C LEU A 146 0.65 23.04 -16.98
N ALA A 147 0.62 23.77 -18.09
CA ALA A 147 -0.63 24.13 -18.75
C ALA A 147 -1.42 22.85 -19.07
N PRO A 148 -2.70 22.74 -18.64
CA PRO A 148 -3.51 21.56 -18.92
C PRO A 148 -3.57 21.34 -20.42
N THR A 149 -3.36 20.09 -20.85
CA THR A 149 -3.50 19.78 -22.26
C THR A 149 -4.99 19.91 -22.63
N PRO A 150 -5.34 20.62 -23.73
CA PRO A 150 -6.71 20.67 -24.21
C PRO A 150 -7.29 19.26 -24.40
N GLU A 151 -8.61 19.10 -24.31
CA GLU A 151 -9.27 17.79 -24.42
C GLU A 151 -8.99 17.08 -25.77
N ALA A 152 -8.81 17.86 -26.83
CA ALA A 152 -8.42 17.39 -28.16
C ALA A 152 -7.39 18.34 -28.80
N PRO A 153 -6.11 18.27 -28.41
CA PRO A 153 -5.10 19.12 -29.02
C PRO A 153 -4.77 18.60 -30.42
N PRO A 154 -4.23 19.45 -31.32
CA PRO A 154 -3.70 18.96 -32.58
C PRO A 154 -2.62 17.90 -32.31
N LEU A 155 -2.68 16.79 -33.05
CA LEU A 155 -1.68 15.74 -32.92
C LEU A 155 -0.31 16.29 -33.32
N ALA A 156 0.71 15.91 -32.56
CA ALA A 156 2.10 16.15 -32.90
C ALA A 156 2.42 15.55 -34.29
N ARG A 157 3.50 15.99 -34.93
CA ARG A 157 3.96 15.40 -36.18
C ARG A 157 4.23 13.90 -35.99
N GLU A 158 3.99 13.12 -37.03
CA GLU A 158 4.42 11.71 -37.05
C GLU A 158 5.94 11.60 -36.93
N GLN A 159 6.38 10.80 -35.98
CA GLN A 159 7.76 10.68 -35.55
C GLN A 159 8.04 9.30 -34.96
N THR A 160 9.30 8.97 -34.82
CA THR A 160 9.76 7.76 -34.14
C THR A 160 9.80 7.96 -32.62
N TYR A 161 9.70 6.85 -31.86
CA TYR A 161 9.77 6.88 -30.39
C TYR A 161 10.71 5.81 -29.90
N THR A 162 11.58 6.20 -28.96
CA THR A 162 12.42 5.28 -28.21
C THR A 162 11.68 4.86 -26.94
N ILE A 163 11.45 3.56 -26.76
CA ILE A 163 10.79 3.01 -25.58
C ILE A 163 11.82 2.32 -24.70
N ARG A 164 11.95 2.73 -23.43
CA ARG A 164 12.97 2.19 -22.52
C ARG A 164 12.67 2.51 -21.04
N ARG A 165 13.48 1.97 -20.13
CA ARG A 165 13.57 2.43 -18.73
C ARG A 165 13.81 3.95 -18.69
N MET A 166 13.14 4.60 -17.76
CA MET A 166 13.29 6.03 -17.45
C MET A 166 14.68 6.32 -16.86
N ARG A 167 15.27 7.44 -17.26
CA ARG A 167 16.48 8.00 -16.63
C ARG A 167 16.09 8.95 -15.50
N ALA A 168 16.94 9.12 -14.50
CA ALA A 168 16.62 9.93 -13.33
C ALA A 168 16.30 11.41 -13.69
N ASP A 169 16.98 11.97 -14.68
CA ASP A 169 16.78 13.34 -15.18
C ASP A 169 15.46 13.53 -15.96
N GLU A 170 14.76 12.45 -16.29
CA GLU A 170 13.44 12.50 -16.96
C GLU A 170 12.27 12.52 -15.98
N ALA A 171 12.53 12.32 -14.69
CA ALA A 171 11.48 12.28 -13.67
C ALA A 171 10.66 13.58 -13.61
N GLU A 172 11.31 14.73 -13.85
CA GLU A 172 10.61 16.03 -13.91
C GLU A 172 9.59 16.05 -15.04
N GLN A 173 9.96 15.60 -16.25
CA GLN A 173 9.03 15.55 -17.38
C GLN A 173 7.88 14.58 -17.15
N VAL A 174 8.14 13.45 -16.47
CA VAL A 174 7.09 12.51 -16.07
C VAL A 174 6.11 13.16 -15.10
N SER A 175 6.60 13.85 -14.06
CA SER A 175 5.74 14.58 -13.12
C SER A 175 4.94 15.68 -13.80
N GLN A 176 5.55 16.44 -14.72
CA GLN A 176 4.84 17.43 -15.53
C GLN A 176 3.75 16.79 -16.39
N LEU A 177 4.05 15.68 -17.07
CA LEU A 177 3.10 14.97 -17.92
C LEU A 177 1.90 14.42 -17.11
N MET A 178 2.17 13.85 -15.93
CA MET A 178 1.13 13.42 -15.00
C MET A 178 0.25 14.60 -14.57
N TYR A 179 0.86 15.71 -14.15
CA TYR A 179 0.13 16.92 -13.74
C TYR A 179 -0.69 17.53 -14.87
N ARG A 180 -0.14 17.65 -16.08
CA ARG A 180 -0.88 18.19 -17.24
C ARG A 180 -2.09 17.34 -17.61
N THR A 181 -2.01 16.02 -17.39
CA THR A 181 -3.07 15.07 -17.75
C THR A 181 -4.12 14.90 -16.66
N TYR A 182 -3.71 14.87 -15.39
CA TYR A 182 -4.57 14.53 -14.25
C TYR A 182 -4.69 15.65 -13.20
N GLY A 183 -4.03 16.79 -13.40
CA GLY A 183 -3.94 17.83 -12.37
C GLY A 183 -3.30 17.27 -11.09
N ASN A 184 -3.89 17.55 -9.94
CA ASN A 184 -3.54 16.97 -8.64
C ASN A 184 -4.49 15.82 -8.22
N SER A 185 -5.18 15.18 -9.17
CA SER A 185 -6.19 14.17 -8.84
C SER A 185 -5.73 12.72 -8.98
N TYR A 186 -4.52 12.48 -9.52
CA TYR A 186 -3.94 11.13 -9.53
C TYR A 186 -3.69 10.64 -8.10
N PHE A 187 -4.12 9.41 -7.80
CA PHE A 187 -4.13 8.83 -6.45
C PHE A 187 -2.74 8.75 -5.81
N ASN A 188 -1.72 8.32 -6.57
CA ASN A 188 -0.37 8.28 -6.05
C ASN A 188 0.25 9.69 -6.12
N GLU A 189 0.33 10.38 -4.98
CA GLU A 189 0.90 11.72 -4.88
C GLU A 189 2.39 11.77 -5.24
N ASP A 190 3.15 10.68 -5.04
CA ASP A 190 4.59 10.66 -5.29
C ASP A 190 4.95 11.00 -6.74
N VAL A 191 4.04 10.76 -7.69
CA VAL A 191 4.24 11.07 -9.12
C VAL A 191 4.43 12.56 -9.38
N TYR A 192 4.01 13.43 -8.45
CA TYR A 192 4.18 14.88 -8.57
C TYR A 192 5.47 15.41 -7.92
N TYR A 193 6.30 14.53 -7.38
CA TYR A 193 7.57 14.88 -6.76
C TYR A 193 8.71 14.25 -7.58
N PRO A 194 9.34 14.99 -8.51
CA PRO A 194 10.33 14.45 -9.45
C PRO A 194 11.45 13.64 -8.77
N ASP A 195 11.98 14.13 -7.66
CA ASP A 195 13.04 13.44 -6.92
C ASP A 195 12.56 12.12 -6.29
N ARG A 196 11.29 12.03 -5.87
CA ARG A 196 10.71 10.76 -5.39
C ARG A 196 10.57 9.76 -6.53
N VAL A 197 10.05 10.21 -7.68
CA VAL A 197 9.95 9.39 -8.90
C VAL A 197 11.32 8.87 -9.32
N ALA A 198 12.34 9.73 -9.37
CA ALA A 198 13.71 9.35 -9.69
C ALA A 198 14.27 8.32 -8.69
N ALA A 199 14.12 8.58 -7.38
CA ALA A 199 14.63 7.69 -6.34
C ALA A 199 13.93 6.33 -6.31
N GLN A 200 12.60 6.29 -6.50
CA GLN A 200 11.82 5.04 -6.58
C GLN A 200 12.21 4.23 -7.82
N ASN A 201 12.47 4.91 -8.94
CA ASN A 201 12.94 4.30 -10.17
C ASN A 201 14.35 3.71 -10.06
N GLU A 202 15.29 4.44 -9.48
CA GLU A 202 16.66 3.99 -9.27
C GLU A 202 16.73 2.77 -8.33
N ARG A 203 15.91 2.76 -7.27
CA ARG A 203 15.83 1.65 -6.30
C ARG A 203 15.08 0.43 -6.83
N GLY A 204 14.43 0.52 -7.98
CA GLY A 204 13.68 -0.58 -8.60
C GLY A 204 12.39 -0.96 -7.87
N VAL A 205 11.86 -0.04 -7.05
CA VAL A 205 10.57 -0.20 -6.34
C VAL A 205 9.43 0.16 -7.28
N ILE A 206 9.63 1.19 -8.09
CA ILE A 206 8.78 1.53 -9.22
C ILE A 206 9.64 1.40 -10.47
N LEU A 207 9.28 0.51 -11.37
CA LEU A 207 9.96 0.39 -12.64
C LEU A 207 9.26 1.30 -13.65
N SER A 208 9.71 2.56 -13.78
CA SER A 208 9.26 3.52 -14.80
C SER A 208 9.79 3.30 -16.22
N PHE A 209 8.91 3.24 -17.21
CA PHE A 209 9.22 3.14 -18.63
C PHE A 209 8.67 4.37 -19.34
N VAL A 210 9.44 4.92 -20.28
CA VAL A 210 9.08 6.14 -21.00
C VAL A 210 9.07 5.91 -22.50
N ALA A 211 8.20 6.65 -23.18
CA ALA A 211 8.23 6.84 -24.62
C ALA A 211 8.84 8.22 -24.92
N VAL A 212 10.02 8.24 -25.54
CA VAL A 212 10.76 9.48 -25.81
C VAL A 212 10.69 9.80 -27.30
N GLY A 213 10.27 11.02 -27.63
CA GLY A 213 10.18 11.56 -29.00
C GLY A 213 11.55 11.89 -29.61
N GLU A 214 11.54 12.36 -30.86
CA GLU A 214 12.75 12.75 -31.60
C GLU A 214 13.41 14.03 -31.05
N ASP A 215 12.62 14.88 -30.40
CA ASP A 215 13.04 16.07 -29.65
C ASP A 215 13.69 15.73 -28.30
N GLY A 216 13.57 14.49 -27.84
CA GLY A 216 14.05 14.06 -26.53
C GLY A 216 13.01 14.20 -25.42
N ASP A 217 11.78 14.63 -25.74
CA ASP A 217 10.73 14.82 -24.76
C ASP A 217 9.98 13.52 -24.43
N VAL A 218 9.58 13.39 -23.18
CA VAL A 218 8.77 12.26 -22.70
C VAL A 218 7.32 12.45 -23.16
N ALA A 219 6.92 11.64 -24.15
CA ALA A 219 5.57 11.60 -24.71
C ALA A 219 4.64 10.61 -23.97
N GLY A 220 5.17 9.80 -23.06
CA GLY A 220 4.40 8.84 -22.28
C GLY A 220 5.20 8.18 -21.17
N HIS A 221 4.51 7.72 -20.14
CA HIS A 221 5.05 6.97 -19.03
C HIS A 221 4.15 5.78 -18.68
N TYR A 222 4.76 4.70 -18.20
CA TYR A 222 4.10 3.52 -17.63
C TYR A 222 5.00 2.93 -16.55
N ALA A 223 4.45 2.42 -15.46
CA ALA A 223 5.25 1.83 -14.40
C ALA A 223 4.79 0.45 -13.95
N LEU A 224 5.74 -0.32 -13.42
CA LEU A 224 5.48 -1.51 -12.60
C LEU A 224 5.84 -1.23 -11.14
N GLU A 225 4.89 -1.33 -10.23
CA GLU A 225 5.10 -1.08 -8.81
C GLU A 225 5.28 -2.39 -8.04
N ARG A 226 6.39 -2.53 -7.32
CA ARG A 226 6.73 -3.73 -6.54
C ARG A 226 6.29 -3.57 -5.09
N ASN A 227 4.98 -3.37 -4.91
CA ASN A 227 4.37 -3.06 -3.62
C ASN A 227 4.01 -4.30 -2.78
N GLN A 228 4.19 -5.50 -3.34
CA GLN A 228 3.94 -6.78 -2.68
C GLN A 228 5.26 -7.46 -2.28
N THR A 229 5.21 -8.32 -1.26
CA THR A 229 6.39 -9.08 -0.83
C THR A 229 6.69 -10.27 -1.74
N GLY A 230 5.67 -10.80 -2.42
CA GLY A 230 5.85 -11.84 -3.43
C GLY A 230 6.38 -11.34 -4.77
N PRO A 231 6.73 -12.25 -5.69
CA PRO A 231 7.37 -11.94 -6.97
C PRO A 231 6.37 -11.42 -8.01
N VAL A 232 5.64 -10.35 -7.69
CA VAL A 232 4.66 -9.72 -8.58
C VAL A 232 4.86 -8.21 -8.60
N ALA A 233 4.35 -7.57 -9.65
CA ALA A 233 4.28 -6.11 -9.72
C ALA A 233 2.91 -5.63 -10.20
N GLU A 234 2.50 -4.47 -9.74
CA GLU A 234 1.29 -3.80 -10.20
C GLU A 234 1.60 -2.97 -11.44
N GLY A 235 0.81 -3.14 -12.50
CA GLY A 235 0.88 -2.29 -13.68
C GLY A 235 0.08 -1.01 -13.48
N GLY A 236 0.75 0.14 -13.48
CA GLY A 236 0.13 1.42 -13.13
C GLY A 236 0.83 2.65 -13.69
N GLN A 237 0.47 3.82 -13.17
CA GLN A 237 1.06 5.13 -13.49
C GLN A 237 1.17 5.41 -15.00
N ALA A 238 0.14 4.98 -15.73
CA ALA A 238 0.07 5.05 -17.17
C ALA A 238 -0.39 6.44 -17.62
N VAL A 239 0.41 7.12 -18.44
CA VAL A 239 0.03 8.38 -19.09
C VAL A 239 0.63 8.44 -20.49
N VAL A 240 -0.15 8.97 -21.44
CA VAL A 240 0.34 9.31 -22.78
C VAL A 240 -0.11 10.73 -23.07
N ASP A 241 0.84 11.57 -23.48
CA ASP A 241 0.57 12.94 -23.85
C ASP A 241 -0.55 12.98 -24.91
N PRO A 242 -1.63 13.77 -24.70
CA PRO A 242 -2.75 13.80 -25.63
C PRO A 242 -2.39 14.12 -27.08
N THR A 243 -1.32 14.89 -27.32
CA THR A 243 -0.83 15.20 -28.68
C THR A 243 -0.17 14.00 -29.37
N HIS A 244 0.17 12.94 -28.62
CA HIS A 244 0.80 11.72 -29.12
C HIS A 244 -0.12 10.48 -29.05
N ARG A 245 -1.40 10.65 -28.70
CA ARG A 245 -2.38 9.55 -28.64
C ARG A 245 -2.65 8.92 -30.01
N GLY A 246 -3.16 7.69 -30.00
CA GLY A 246 -3.45 6.92 -31.21
C GLY A 246 -2.23 6.24 -31.86
N ARG A 247 -1.04 6.34 -31.24
CA ARG A 247 0.23 5.80 -31.74
C ARG A 247 0.67 4.48 -31.06
N GLY A 248 -0.20 3.90 -30.24
CA GLY A 248 0.09 2.65 -29.50
C GLY A 248 1.21 2.77 -28.46
N LEU A 249 1.56 3.98 -27.99
CA LEU A 249 2.70 4.18 -27.09
C LEU A 249 2.56 3.44 -25.76
N LEU A 250 1.35 3.40 -25.20
CA LEU A 250 1.09 2.67 -23.96
C LEU A 250 1.38 1.17 -24.11
N ASP A 251 0.88 0.55 -25.18
CA ASP A 251 1.07 -0.89 -25.43
C ASP A 251 2.55 -1.22 -25.69
N ARG A 252 3.27 -0.32 -26.37
CA ARG A 252 4.71 -0.44 -26.59
C ARG A 252 5.49 -0.35 -25.26
N MET A 253 5.16 0.61 -24.39
CA MET A 253 5.77 0.73 -23.06
C MET A 253 5.46 -0.49 -22.19
N LYS A 254 4.22 -0.97 -22.19
CA LYS A 254 3.82 -2.21 -21.50
C LYS A 254 4.63 -3.41 -21.99
N THR A 255 4.82 -3.55 -23.30
CA THR A 255 5.62 -4.66 -23.87
C THR A 255 7.03 -4.68 -23.28
N VAL A 256 7.74 -3.54 -23.30
CA VAL A 256 9.08 -3.42 -22.71
C VAL A 256 9.06 -3.65 -21.20
N ALA A 257 8.01 -3.19 -20.52
CA ALA A 257 7.84 -3.43 -19.09
C ALA A 257 7.71 -4.93 -18.76
N MET A 258 6.97 -5.68 -19.59
CA MET A 258 6.80 -7.13 -19.41
C MET A 258 8.07 -7.91 -19.69
N GLU A 259 8.85 -7.51 -20.70
CA GLU A 259 10.17 -8.09 -20.97
C GLU A 259 11.11 -7.90 -19.77
N GLU A 260 11.11 -6.71 -19.18
CA GLU A 260 11.91 -6.42 -17.99
C GLU A 260 11.40 -7.19 -16.76
N ALA A 261 10.08 -7.28 -16.57
CA ALA A 261 9.48 -8.05 -15.48
C ALA A 261 9.88 -9.54 -15.57
N ALA A 262 9.88 -10.11 -16.77
CA ALA A 262 10.35 -11.47 -17.01
C ALA A 262 11.86 -11.61 -16.72
N ARG A 263 12.69 -10.63 -17.09
CA ARG A 263 14.13 -10.60 -16.78
C ARG A 263 14.42 -10.52 -15.28
N LEU A 264 13.53 -9.89 -14.52
CA LEU A 264 13.58 -9.82 -13.06
C LEU A 264 12.97 -11.04 -12.35
N GLU A 265 12.62 -12.09 -13.11
CA GLU A 265 12.05 -13.34 -12.60
C GLU A 265 10.76 -13.12 -11.80
N LEU A 266 9.98 -12.09 -12.14
CA LEU A 266 8.64 -11.93 -11.58
C LEU A 266 7.73 -13.05 -12.12
N SER A 267 6.88 -13.61 -11.25
CA SER A 267 5.91 -14.65 -11.61
C SER A 267 4.77 -14.10 -12.46
N GLY A 268 4.39 -12.85 -12.21
CA GLY A 268 3.28 -12.20 -12.88
C GLY A 268 3.17 -10.72 -12.57
N TRP A 269 2.17 -10.10 -13.16
CA TRP A 269 1.77 -8.74 -12.86
C TRP A 269 0.26 -8.67 -12.66
N TYR A 270 -0.19 -7.65 -11.95
CA TYR A 270 -1.60 -7.41 -11.68
C TYR A 270 -1.97 -5.96 -11.94
N ALA A 271 -3.26 -5.69 -12.08
CA ALA A 271 -3.79 -4.34 -12.13
C ALA A 271 -5.18 -4.29 -11.51
N ASP A 272 -5.42 -3.30 -10.67
CA ASP A 272 -6.72 -3.05 -10.09
C ASP A 272 -7.57 -2.19 -11.02
N ALA A 273 -8.79 -2.66 -11.28
CA ALA A 273 -9.77 -1.93 -12.07
C ALA A 273 -10.93 -1.49 -11.19
N VAL A 274 -11.07 -0.19 -10.99
CA VAL A 274 -12.22 0.41 -10.30
C VAL A 274 -13.55 -0.03 -10.94
N THR A 275 -14.60 -0.06 -10.14
CA THR A 275 -15.94 -0.45 -10.59
C THR A 275 -16.90 0.73 -10.74
N VAL A 276 -16.41 1.98 -10.67
CA VAL A 276 -17.22 3.16 -11.00
C VAL A 276 -17.38 3.36 -12.51
N HIS A 277 -16.50 2.76 -13.30
CA HIS A 277 -16.53 2.72 -14.76
C HIS A 277 -15.87 1.43 -15.28
N THR A 278 -16.09 1.06 -16.54
CA THR A 278 -15.55 -0.18 -17.12
C THR A 278 -14.28 0.01 -17.98
N PHE A 279 -13.71 1.22 -18.05
CA PHE A 279 -12.59 1.52 -18.95
C PHE A 279 -11.33 0.69 -18.66
N THR A 280 -10.89 0.66 -17.40
CA THR A 280 -9.71 -0.12 -16.97
C THR A 280 -9.96 -1.62 -17.05
N GLN A 281 -11.20 -2.07 -16.76
CA GLN A 281 -11.61 -3.47 -16.93
C GLN A 281 -11.47 -3.90 -18.39
N LYS A 282 -11.94 -3.08 -19.34
CA LYS A 282 -11.81 -3.35 -20.78
C LYS A 282 -10.36 -3.44 -21.23
N SER A 283 -9.50 -2.57 -20.68
CA SER A 283 -8.06 -2.65 -20.92
C SER A 283 -7.50 -3.99 -20.42
N ASN A 284 -7.76 -4.39 -19.18
CA ASN A 284 -7.22 -5.63 -18.62
C ASN A 284 -7.67 -6.87 -19.40
N VAL A 285 -8.97 -6.98 -19.71
CA VAL A 285 -9.51 -8.09 -20.52
C VAL A 285 -8.87 -8.14 -21.90
N ALA A 286 -8.72 -7.01 -22.59
CA ALA A 286 -8.08 -6.95 -23.90
C ALA A 286 -6.61 -7.42 -23.90
N HIS A 287 -5.94 -7.35 -22.74
CA HIS A 287 -4.57 -7.83 -22.54
C HIS A 287 -4.50 -9.25 -21.95
N GLY A 288 -5.62 -9.98 -21.92
CA GLY A 288 -5.68 -11.36 -21.43
C GLY A 288 -5.76 -11.51 -19.92
N GLY A 289 -6.12 -10.43 -19.20
CA GLY A 289 -6.17 -10.42 -17.74
C GLY A 289 -7.25 -11.34 -17.21
N GLN A 290 -6.92 -12.08 -16.17
CA GLN A 290 -7.84 -12.99 -15.49
C GLN A 290 -8.30 -12.34 -14.19
N LEU A 291 -9.61 -12.24 -13.98
CA LEU A 291 -10.15 -11.74 -12.73
C LEU A 291 -9.94 -12.79 -11.63
N THR A 292 -9.25 -12.43 -10.54
CA THR A 292 -8.94 -13.38 -9.46
C THR A 292 -9.46 -12.96 -8.10
N ALA A 293 -9.68 -11.67 -7.87
CA ALA A 293 -10.24 -11.17 -6.62
C ALA A 293 -11.05 -9.88 -6.80
N VAL A 294 -11.89 -9.60 -5.81
CA VAL A 294 -12.73 -8.40 -5.70
C VAL A 294 -12.39 -7.70 -4.39
N GLU A 295 -11.79 -6.53 -4.47
CA GLU A 295 -11.44 -5.73 -3.31
C GLU A 295 -12.58 -4.79 -2.95
N LEU A 296 -13.58 -5.35 -2.25
CA LEU A 296 -14.78 -4.64 -1.83
C LEU A 296 -14.45 -3.50 -0.87
N ALA A 297 -14.96 -2.30 -1.16
CA ALA A 297 -14.78 -1.10 -0.34
C ALA A 297 -13.31 -0.67 -0.15
N ILE A 298 -12.43 -1.00 -1.09
CA ILE A 298 -11.00 -0.66 -1.00
C ILE A 298 -10.72 0.83 -0.89
N ALA A 299 -11.41 1.66 -1.65
CA ALA A 299 -11.17 3.10 -1.69
C ALA A 299 -12.30 3.90 -1.02
N PRO A 300 -11.99 4.94 -0.23
CA PRO A 300 -12.99 5.78 0.44
C PRO A 300 -13.83 6.59 -0.56
N LYS A 301 -15.00 7.05 -0.13
CA LYS A 301 -15.96 7.81 -0.96
C LYS A 301 -15.40 9.12 -1.55
N LYS A 302 -14.39 9.68 -0.87
CA LYS A 302 -13.72 10.93 -1.23
C LYS A 302 -12.72 10.76 -2.39
N GLU A 303 -12.37 9.53 -2.75
CA GLU A 303 -11.52 9.30 -3.91
C GLU A 303 -12.34 9.42 -5.20
N HIS A 304 -11.87 10.27 -6.10
CA HIS A 304 -12.54 10.61 -7.34
C HIS A 304 -11.88 9.85 -8.50
N PHE A 305 -12.53 8.80 -8.97
CA PHE A 305 -12.14 8.05 -10.17
C PHE A 305 -12.95 8.47 -11.41
N ASP A 306 -13.96 9.32 -11.21
CA ASP A 306 -14.74 10.01 -12.22
C ASP A 306 -15.15 11.41 -11.67
N GLN A 307 -15.98 12.14 -12.42
CA GLN A 307 -16.46 13.47 -12.01
C GLN A 307 -17.55 13.42 -10.93
N ASN A 308 -17.96 12.23 -10.46
CA ASN A 308 -19.10 12.06 -9.58
C ASN A 308 -18.65 11.76 -8.14
N ALA A 309 -19.43 12.27 -7.18
CA ALA A 309 -19.27 11.89 -5.78
C ALA A 309 -19.76 10.44 -5.59
N GLN A 310 -19.00 9.65 -4.83
CA GLN A 310 -19.32 8.24 -4.62
C GLN A 310 -20.27 8.09 -3.43
N ALA A 311 -21.41 7.40 -3.64
CA ALA A 311 -22.38 7.15 -2.57
C ALA A 311 -21.88 6.13 -1.53
N GLN A 312 -20.93 5.28 -1.93
CA GLN A 312 -20.32 4.25 -1.11
C GLN A 312 -18.80 4.16 -1.37
N ARG A 313 -18.10 3.39 -0.54
CA ARG A 313 -16.69 3.06 -0.81
C ARG A 313 -16.57 2.31 -2.13
N VAL A 314 -15.53 2.63 -2.88
CA VAL A 314 -15.28 2.09 -4.22
C VAL A 314 -14.72 0.68 -4.12
N THR A 315 -15.18 -0.19 -5.00
CA THR A 315 -14.66 -1.56 -5.17
C THR A 315 -13.71 -1.59 -6.36
N CYS A 316 -12.67 -2.41 -6.26
CA CYS A 316 -11.77 -2.72 -7.38
C CYS A 316 -11.81 -4.22 -7.71
N LEU A 317 -11.56 -4.52 -8.98
CA LEU A 317 -11.37 -5.87 -9.51
C LEU A 317 -9.89 -6.11 -9.74
N LEU A 318 -9.34 -7.17 -9.16
CA LEU A 318 -7.94 -7.54 -9.33
C LEU A 318 -7.80 -8.45 -10.55
N PHE A 319 -7.19 -7.93 -11.60
CA PHE A 319 -6.82 -8.70 -12.78
C PHE A 319 -5.37 -9.15 -12.68
N PHE A 320 -5.11 -10.43 -12.98
CA PHE A 320 -3.79 -11.03 -12.90
C PHE A 320 -3.34 -11.60 -14.25
N HIS A 321 -2.05 -11.54 -14.51
CA HIS A 321 -1.40 -12.05 -15.71
C HIS A 321 -0.12 -12.83 -15.34
N TRP A 322 -0.01 -14.05 -15.87
CA TRP A 322 1.21 -14.84 -15.78
C TRP A 322 2.29 -14.29 -16.71
N LEU A 323 3.53 -14.16 -16.20
CA LEU A 323 4.70 -13.94 -17.05
C LEU A 323 5.32 -15.27 -17.53
N GLN A 324 5.03 -16.36 -16.83
CA GLN A 324 5.45 -17.72 -17.17
C GLN A 324 4.29 -18.70 -16.92
N PRO A 325 4.16 -19.78 -17.70
CA PRO A 325 3.11 -20.78 -17.47
C PRO A 325 3.11 -21.29 -16.02
N PRO A 326 1.95 -21.29 -15.34
CA PRO A 326 1.89 -21.69 -13.94
C PRO A 326 2.10 -23.20 -13.78
N GLY A 327 2.82 -23.59 -12.73
CA GLY A 327 2.92 -24.99 -12.29
C GLY A 327 1.68 -25.44 -11.52
N LYS A 328 1.50 -26.76 -11.37
CA LYS A 328 0.44 -27.32 -10.53
C LYS A 328 0.61 -26.90 -9.06
N ARG A 329 -0.49 -26.57 -8.38
CA ARG A 329 -0.50 -26.15 -6.97
C ARG A 329 -1.39 -27.03 -6.10
N THR A 330 -1.02 -27.17 -4.83
CA THR A 330 -1.88 -27.72 -3.79
C THR A 330 -2.45 -26.56 -2.98
N VAL A 331 -3.78 -26.48 -2.90
CA VAL A 331 -4.51 -25.37 -2.29
C VAL A 331 -5.27 -25.88 -1.07
N HIS A 332 -5.12 -25.21 0.07
CA HIS A 332 -5.81 -25.51 1.32
C HIS A 332 -6.77 -24.39 1.64
N ALA A 333 -8.08 -24.65 1.54
CA ALA A 333 -9.13 -23.66 1.73
C ALA A 333 -10.43 -24.33 2.22
N PRO A 334 -11.37 -23.57 2.81
CA PRO A 334 -12.68 -24.08 3.21
C PRO A 334 -13.39 -24.75 2.04
N VAL A 335 -14.04 -25.90 2.30
CA VAL A 335 -14.71 -26.71 1.25
C VAL A 335 -15.78 -25.90 0.51
N ARG A 336 -16.45 -24.99 1.22
CA ARG A 336 -17.41 -24.01 0.68
C ARG A 336 -16.88 -23.22 -0.51
N HIS A 337 -15.59 -22.87 -0.49
CA HIS A 337 -14.98 -22.02 -1.51
C HIS A 337 -14.37 -22.81 -2.66
N HIS A 338 -14.37 -24.14 -2.62
CA HIS A 338 -13.70 -24.98 -3.63
C HIS A 338 -14.23 -24.73 -5.04
N GLU A 339 -15.55 -24.59 -5.21
CA GLU A 339 -16.15 -24.34 -6.53
C GLU A 339 -15.70 -23.00 -7.12
N MET A 340 -15.73 -21.92 -6.32
CA MET A 340 -15.30 -20.60 -6.77
C MET A 340 -13.78 -20.56 -7.02
N LEU A 341 -12.98 -21.14 -6.11
CA LEU A 341 -11.53 -21.27 -6.30
C LEU A 341 -11.21 -22.03 -7.58
N GLN A 342 -11.89 -23.14 -7.85
CA GLN A 342 -11.69 -23.91 -9.06
C GLN A 342 -11.98 -23.08 -10.32
N ARG A 343 -13.04 -22.25 -10.33
CA ARG A 343 -13.32 -21.31 -11.44
C ARG A 343 -12.21 -20.29 -11.62
N ILE A 344 -11.75 -19.65 -10.54
CA ILE A 344 -10.65 -18.66 -10.58
C ILE A 344 -9.38 -19.30 -11.18
N TYR A 345 -8.99 -20.47 -10.67
CA TYR A 345 -7.79 -21.16 -11.14
C TYR A 345 -7.92 -21.73 -12.57
N GLN A 346 -9.13 -22.11 -12.99
CA GLN A 346 -9.41 -22.46 -14.39
C GLN A 346 -9.21 -21.26 -15.33
N GLY A 347 -9.69 -20.07 -14.97
CA GLY A 347 -9.44 -18.84 -15.71
C GLY A 347 -7.94 -18.52 -15.80
N LEU A 348 -7.23 -18.68 -14.68
CA LEU A 348 -5.77 -18.56 -14.62
C LEU A 348 -5.00 -19.65 -15.39
N GLN A 349 -5.69 -20.67 -15.92
CA GLN A 349 -5.08 -21.85 -16.53
C GLN A 349 -4.02 -22.51 -15.64
N CYS A 350 -4.24 -22.45 -14.32
CA CYS A 350 -3.33 -22.96 -13.31
C CYS A 350 -3.92 -24.23 -12.71
N PRO A 351 -3.31 -25.41 -12.93
CA PRO A 351 -3.82 -26.65 -12.37
C PRO A 351 -3.73 -26.63 -10.84
N ILE A 352 -4.83 -26.97 -10.17
CA ILE A 352 -4.84 -27.11 -8.70
C ILE A 352 -5.30 -28.50 -8.27
N GLU A 353 -4.91 -28.87 -7.06
CA GLU A 353 -5.56 -29.90 -6.26
C GLU A 353 -5.87 -29.35 -4.87
N PHE A 354 -6.98 -29.78 -4.29
CA PHE A 354 -7.32 -29.40 -2.93
C PHE A 354 -6.63 -30.33 -1.94
N GLY A 355 -5.79 -29.76 -1.08
CA GLY A 355 -5.14 -30.47 0.01
C GLY A 355 -6.07 -30.55 1.24
N ALA A 356 -5.84 -31.55 2.09
CA ALA A 356 -6.57 -31.64 3.35
C ALA A 356 -6.17 -30.49 4.30
N SER A 357 -7.15 -29.93 5.01
CA SER A 357 -6.88 -28.95 6.06
C SER A 357 -6.29 -29.63 7.29
N ALA A 358 -5.36 -28.96 7.96
CA ALA A 358 -4.78 -29.39 9.23
C ALA A 358 -4.99 -28.31 10.30
N ALA A 359 -5.01 -28.70 11.57
CA ALA A 359 -5.00 -27.73 12.66
C ALA A 359 -3.66 -26.99 12.69
N PRO A 360 -3.66 -25.65 12.88
CA PRO A 360 -2.43 -24.91 13.04
C PRO A 360 -1.68 -25.37 14.30
N LEU A 361 -0.35 -25.30 14.28
CA LEU A 361 0.51 -25.69 15.39
C LEU A 361 1.43 -24.53 15.78
N GLY A 362 1.74 -24.41 17.07
CA GLY A 362 2.66 -23.40 17.57
C GLY A 362 2.06 -21.99 17.61
N GLN A 363 2.92 -20.97 17.59
CA GLN A 363 2.51 -19.58 17.70
C GLN A 363 2.56 -18.89 16.33
N GLY A 364 1.47 -18.22 15.98
CA GLY A 364 1.37 -17.43 14.76
C GLY A 364 1.98 -16.05 14.92
N THR A 365 2.31 -15.43 13.79
CA THR A 365 2.82 -14.07 13.69
C THR A 365 2.09 -13.31 12.60
N LEU A 366 1.87 -12.01 12.81
CA LEU A 366 1.14 -11.15 11.88
C LEU A 366 1.98 -9.93 11.52
N VAL A 367 1.87 -9.50 10.27
CA VAL A 367 2.25 -8.15 9.82
C VAL A 367 0.97 -7.38 9.53
N VAL A 368 0.88 -6.15 10.04
CA VAL A 368 -0.27 -5.27 9.81
C VAL A 368 0.21 -4.03 9.06
N LYS A 369 -0.38 -3.79 7.87
CA LYS A 369 -0.19 -2.57 7.10
C LYS A 369 -1.45 -1.72 7.19
N VAL A 370 -1.32 -0.50 7.67
CA VAL A 370 -2.44 0.46 7.81
C VAL A 370 -2.26 1.58 6.82
N ASP A 371 -3.33 1.86 6.08
CA ASP A 371 -3.47 3.03 5.22
C ASP A 371 -4.57 3.92 5.81
N ALA A 372 -4.14 4.83 6.69
CA ALA A 372 -5.04 5.72 7.40
C ALA A 372 -5.74 6.72 6.47
N GLY A 373 -5.08 7.10 5.36
CA GLY A 373 -5.63 7.99 4.35
C GLY A 373 -6.88 7.40 3.67
N ALA A 374 -6.83 6.11 3.37
CA ALA A 374 -7.93 5.34 2.79
C ALA A 374 -8.85 4.67 3.84
N ALA A 375 -8.58 4.83 5.14
CA ALA A 375 -9.29 4.15 6.24
C ALA A 375 -9.38 2.62 6.02
N ARG A 376 -8.26 2.01 5.61
CA ARG A 376 -8.16 0.56 5.36
C ARG A 376 -6.94 -0.04 6.05
N ALA A 377 -7.00 -1.34 6.33
CA ALA A 377 -5.86 -2.09 6.81
C ALA A 377 -5.78 -3.47 6.16
N ARG A 378 -4.57 -4.03 6.11
CA ARG A 378 -4.28 -5.38 5.63
C ARG A 378 -3.47 -6.12 6.68
N ILE A 379 -3.96 -7.29 7.07
CA ILE A 379 -3.31 -8.20 8.01
C ILE A 379 -2.79 -9.40 7.22
N THR A 380 -1.50 -9.68 7.33
CA THR A 380 -0.85 -10.80 6.64
C THR A 380 -0.16 -11.68 7.67
N PRO A 381 -0.67 -12.89 7.93
CA PRO A 381 0.05 -13.85 8.78
C PRO A 381 1.32 -14.36 8.10
N GLU A 382 2.46 -14.20 8.75
CA GLU A 382 3.73 -14.78 8.28
C GLU A 382 3.86 -16.25 8.73
N VAL A 383 3.34 -16.58 9.91
CA VAL A 383 3.26 -17.95 10.43
C VAL A 383 1.84 -18.21 10.93
N LEU A 384 1.27 -19.35 10.54
CA LEU A 384 -0.02 -19.80 11.04
C LEU A 384 0.18 -20.72 12.24
N GLY A 385 -0.18 -20.24 13.43
CA GLY A 385 -0.22 -21.00 14.68
C GLY A 385 -1.60 -21.00 15.35
N GLU A 386 -1.69 -21.69 16.49
CA GLU A 386 -2.95 -21.94 17.23
C GLU A 386 -3.68 -20.64 17.63
N ASN A 387 -2.92 -19.59 17.92
CA ASN A 387 -3.42 -18.28 18.32
C ASN A 387 -3.69 -17.32 17.14
N THR A 388 -3.49 -17.72 15.89
CA THR A 388 -3.58 -16.82 14.73
C THR A 388 -4.93 -16.13 14.62
N VAL A 389 -6.02 -16.87 14.78
CA VAL A 389 -7.38 -16.32 14.70
C VAL A 389 -7.60 -15.30 15.81
N GLN A 390 -7.19 -15.61 17.05
CA GLN A 390 -7.27 -14.66 18.16
C GLN A 390 -6.49 -13.38 17.88
N LEU A 391 -5.27 -13.49 17.33
CA LEU A 391 -4.44 -12.34 16.97
C LEU A 391 -5.11 -11.48 15.89
N ILE A 392 -5.66 -12.10 14.83
CA ILE A 392 -6.34 -11.38 13.75
C ILE A 392 -7.59 -10.67 14.28
N CYS A 393 -8.42 -11.35 15.09
CA CYS A 393 -9.64 -10.77 15.63
C CYS A 393 -9.36 -9.65 16.63
N GLN A 394 -8.28 -9.76 17.41
CA GLN A 394 -7.79 -8.66 18.25
C GLN A 394 -7.35 -7.47 17.40
N ALA A 395 -6.47 -7.70 16.41
CA ALA A 395 -5.99 -6.65 15.52
C ALA A 395 -7.14 -5.98 14.78
N ARG A 396 -8.11 -6.74 14.25
CA ARG A 396 -9.32 -6.21 13.61
C ARG A 396 -10.08 -5.27 14.55
N ARG A 397 -10.36 -5.68 15.80
CA ARG A 397 -11.05 -4.82 16.77
C ARG A 397 -10.29 -3.53 17.01
N GLU A 398 -8.99 -3.60 17.25
CA GLU A 398 -8.15 -2.42 17.43
C GLU A 398 -8.16 -1.52 16.20
N LEU A 399 -8.04 -2.08 14.99
CA LEU A 399 -8.05 -1.32 13.73
C LEU A 399 -9.39 -0.63 13.47
N VAL A 400 -10.52 -1.30 13.74
CA VAL A 400 -11.86 -0.74 13.50
C VAL A 400 -12.25 0.25 14.59
N GLU A 401 -12.18 -0.17 15.86
CA GLU A 401 -12.65 0.62 17.00
C GLU A 401 -11.70 1.78 17.31
N LEU A 402 -10.39 1.55 17.17
CA LEU A 402 -9.37 2.53 17.53
C LEU A 402 -8.72 3.19 16.31
N GLY A 403 -8.46 2.42 15.26
CA GLY A 403 -7.85 2.92 14.03
C GLY A 403 -8.83 3.58 13.06
N HIS A 404 -10.14 3.48 13.33
CA HIS A 404 -11.21 3.91 12.43
C HIS A 404 -11.09 3.33 11.01
N ALA A 405 -10.52 2.12 10.89
CA ALA A 405 -10.52 1.38 9.64
C ALA A 405 -11.96 0.98 9.29
N GLU A 406 -12.40 1.29 8.08
CA GLU A 406 -13.73 0.95 7.57
C GLU A 406 -13.72 -0.39 6.82
N VAL A 407 -12.53 -0.88 6.46
CA VAL A 407 -12.31 -2.20 5.87
C VAL A 407 -10.98 -2.79 6.34
N VAL A 408 -10.99 -4.07 6.69
CA VAL A 408 -9.80 -4.84 7.09
C VAL A 408 -9.69 -6.08 6.23
N TYR A 409 -8.59 -6.22 5.50
CA TYR A 409 -8.29 -7.39 4.69
C TYR A 409 -7.40 -8.37 5.43
N VAL A 410 -7.56 -9.66 5.15
CA VAL A 410 -6.66 -10.73 5.59
C VAL A 410 -6.20 -11.51 4.37
N ASP A 411 -4.89 -11.68 4.21
CA ASP A 411 -4.30 -12.53 3.16
C ASP A 411 -3.70 -13.80 3.79
N LEU A 412 -4.35 -14.96 3.59
CA LEU A 412 -3.93 -16.25 4.13
C LEU A 412 -3.15 -17.08 3.08
N PRO A 413 -2.01 -17.71 3.42
CA PRO A 413 -1.21 -18.48 2.47
C PRO A 413 -1.90 -19.78 2.01
N LEU A 414 -2.33 -19.88 0.76
CA LEU A 414 -3.07 -21.04 0.26
C LEU A 414 -2.28 -22.35 0.22
N ALA A 415 -0.94 -22.26 0.26
CA ALA A 415 -0.06 -23.43 0.32
C ALA A 415 0.05 -24.04 1.73
N ASP A 416 -0.42 -23.34 2.78
CA ASP A 416 -0.35 -23.83 4.17
C ASP A 416 -1.59 -24.68 4.52
N PRO A 417 -1.44 -25.92 4.99
CA PRO A 417 -2.55 -26.78 5.40
C PRO A 417 -3.49 -26.18 6.45
N SER A 418 -3.02 -25.22 7.23
CA SER A 418 -3.79 -24.57 8.29
C SER A 418 -4.78 -23.53 7.77
N THR A 419 -4.62 -23.07 6.53
CA THR A 419 -5.43 -21.99 5.94
C THR A 419 -6.91 -22.32 5.89
N GLY A 420 -7.27 -23.57 5.57
CA GLY A 420 -8.69 -23.97 5.56
C GLY A 420 -9.36 -23.82 6.93
N VAL A 421 -8.71 -24.29 8.00
CA VAL A 421 -9.25 -24.19 9.37
C VAL A 421 -9.31 -22.75 9.84
N ILE A 422 -8.26 -21.97 9.60
CA ILE A 422 -8.21 -20.56 10.02
C ILE A 422 -9.23 -19.72 9.27
N ALA A 423 -9.39 -19.92 7.96
CA ALA A 423 -10.40 -19.22 7.16
C ALA A 423 -11.82 -19.49 7.67
N GLU A 424 -12.18 -20.76 7.93
CA GLU A 424 -13.50 -21.10 8.51
C GLU A 424 -13.75 -20.42 9.85
N GLN A 425 -12.74 -20.29 10.71
CA GLN A 425 -12.88 -19.58 11.99
C GLN A 425 -13.01 -18.06 11.80
N LEU A 426 -12.29 -17.47 10.83
CA LEU A 426 -12.40 -16.05 10.51
C LEU A 426 -13.75 -15.70 9.87
N GLU A 427 -14.37 -16.62 9.13
CA GLU A 427 -15.74 -16.45 8.60
C GLU A 427 -16.76 -16.26 9.74
N LEU A 428 -16.64 -17.04 10.83
CA LEU A 428 -17.47 -16.86 12.04
C LEU A 428 -17.26 -15.49 12.70
N ASP A 429 -16.11 -14.88 12.43
CA ASP A 429 -15.69 -13.56 12.89
C ASP A 429 -15.97 -12.44 11.85
N GLY A 430 -16.79 -12.71 10.84
CA GLY A 430 -17.25 -11.68 9.89
C GLY A 430 -16.30 -11.42 8.72
N PHE A 431 -15.25 -12.21 8.53
CA PHE A 431 -14.40 -12.11 7.33
C PHE A 431 -15.00 -12.94 6.20
N GLY A 432 -15.47 -12.28 5.14
CA GLY A 432 -16.00 -12.95 3.95
C GLY A 432 -14.94 -13.14 2.87
N PHE A 433 -15.12 -14.16 2.03
CA PHE A 433 -14.28 -14.44 0.86
C PHE A 433 -14.26 -13.28 -0.14
N LEU A 434 -13.08 -12.97 -0.67
CA LEU A 434 -12.89 -11.94 -1.71
C LEU A 434 -12.15 -12.43 -2.95
N GLY A 435 -11.52 -13.61 -2.92
CA GLY A 435 -10.82 -14.19 -4.06
C GLY A 435 -9.40 -14.62 -3.75
N VAL A 436 -8.59 -14.74 -4.81
CA VAL A 436 -7.20 -15.18 -4.77
C VAL A 436 -6.29 -14.07 -5.31
N ALA A 437 -5.17 -13.82 -4.64
CA ALA A 437 -4.11 -12.97 -5.15
C ALA A 437 -2.87 -13.84 -5.44
N PRO A 438 -2.62 -14.23 -6.71
CA PRO A 438 -1.57 -15.18 -7.05
C PRO A 438 -0.17 -14.61 -6.81
N HIS A 439 0.72 -15.37 -6.17
CA HIS A 439 2.09 -14.94 -5.84
C HIS A 439 2.23 -13.60 -5.09
N PHE A 440 1.21 -13.14 -4.35
CA PHE A 440 1.35 -11.95 -3.50
C PHE A 440 2.25 -12.19 -2.29
N SER A 441 2.58 -13.45 -1.99
CA SER A 441 3.54 -13.87 -0.97
C SER A 441 4.76 -14.55 -1.60
N PRO A 442 5.95 -14.49 -0.96
CA PRO A 442 7.08 -15.36 -1.32
C PRO A 442 6.75 -16.85 -1.28
N ARG A 443 5.72 -17.24 -0.51
CA ARG A 443 5.24 -18.64 -0.39
C ARG A 443 4.18 -19.02 -1.43
N GLY A 444 3.84 -18.11 -2.35
CA GLY A 444 2.88 -18.35 -3.42
C GLY A 444 1.57 -17.58 -3.24
N ASP A 445 0.47 -18.23 -3.60
CA ASP A 445 -0.85 -17.60 -3.67
C ASP A 445 -1.44 -17.36 -2.28
N VAL A 446 -2.23 -16.29 -2.17
CA VAL A 446 -2.98 -15.99 -0.95
C VAL A 446 -4.47 -15.97 -1.19
N LEU A 447 -5.23 -16.49 -0.22
CA LEU A 447 -6.67 -16.31 -0.11
C LEU A 447 -6.92 -14.96 0.52
N ARG A 448 -7.65 -14.09 -0.18
CA ARG A 448 -8.04 -12.79 0.34
C ARG A 448 -9.43 -12.89 0.96
N MET A 449 -9.53 -12.42 2.20
CA MET A 449 -10.78 -12.26 2.93
C MET A 449 -10.91 -10.82 3.41
N GLY A 450 -12.12 -10.36 3.67
CA GLY A 450 -12.37 -8.99 4.11
C GLY A 450 -13.43 -8.90 5.20
N TYR A 451 -13.18 -8.04 6.18
CA TYR A 451 -14.16 -7.55 7.13
C TYR A 451 -14.53 -6.12 6.75
N LEU A 452 -15.79 -5.92 6.36
CA LEU A 452 -16.33 -4.61 6.00
C LEU A 452 -17.08 -4.05 7.20
N VAL A 453 -16.90 -2.77 7.53
CA VAL A 453 -17.72 -2.11 8.57
C VAL A 453 -19.11 -1.81 8.03
N GLU A 454 -19.20 -1.20 6.84
CA GLU A 454 -20.45 -0.97 6.12
C GLU A 454 -20.59 -1.92 4.91
N PRO A 455 -21.81 -2.42 4.62
CA PRO A 455 -22.03 -3.24 3.43
C PRO A 455 -21.87 -2.40 2.15
N VAL A 456 -21.57 -3.10 1.06
CA VAL A 456 -21.40 -2.53 -0.29
C VAL A 456 -22.64 -2.90 -1.11
N ALA A 457 -23.22 -1.94 -1.82
CA ALA A 457 -24.38 -2.16 -2.68
C ALA A 457 -23.95 -2.61 -4.08
N ARG A 458 -24.62 -3.64 -4.61
CA ARG A 458 -24.26 -4.29 -5.87
C ARG A 458 -24.57 -3.45 -7.11
N ASP A 459 -25.59 -2.62 -7.03
CA ASP A 459 -26.07 -1.71 -8.07
C ASP A 459 -25.10 -0.56 -8.38
N LEU A 460 -24.18 -0.25 -7.46
CA LEU A 460 -23.12 0.74 -7.64
C LEU A 460 -21.80 0.14 -8.13
N ILE A 461 -21.79 -1.16 -8.47
CA ILE A 461 -20.63 -1.86 -9.04
C ILE A 461 -20.90 -2.10 -10.53
N HIS A 462 -20.19 -1.34 -11.38
CA HIS A 462 -20.26 -1.49 -12.83
C HIS A 462 -19.22 -2.50 -13.31
N LEU A 463 -19.70 -3.52 -14.02
CA LEU A 463 -18.88 -4.64 -14.50
C LEU A 463 -18.97 -4.73 -16.02
N LEU A 464 -17.84 -5.06 -16.66
CA LEU A 464 -17.77 -5.24 -18.10
C LEU A 464 -18.40 -6.57 -18.57
N GLU A 465 -18.12 -7.67 -17.87
CA GLU A 465 -18.48 -9.02 -18.30
C GLU A 465 -19.34 -9.74 -17.25
N GLU A 466 -20.19 -10.67 -17.70
CA GLU A 466 -21.04 -11.47 -16.82
C GLU A 466 -20.23 -12.36 -15.88
N VAL A 467 -19.09 -12.90 -16.35
CA VAL A 467 -18.17 -13.71 -15.52
C VAL A 467 -17.58 -12.91 -14.35
N ALA A 468 -17.38 -11.60 -14.53
CA ALA A 468 -16.98 -10.73 -13.43
C ALA A 468 -18.10 -10.57 -12.40
N GLY A 469 -19.36 -10.62 -12.85
CA GLY A 469 -20.54 -10.67 -12.01
C GLY A 469 -20.55 -11.86 -11.06
N GLU A 470 -20.19 -13.05 -11.54
CA GLU A 470 -20.19 -14.26 -10.71
C GLU A 470 -19.30 -14.14 -9.46
N LEU A 471 -18.06 -13.66 -9.63
CA LEU A 471 -17.13 -13.50 -8.50
C LEU A 471 -17.57 -12.38 -7.55
N VAL A 472 -18.05 -11.26 -8.09
CA VAL A 472 -18.56 -10.13 -7.30
C VAL A 472 -19.78 -10.54 -6.48
N ASP A 473 -20.74 -11.22 -7.12
CA ASP A 473 -21.98 -11.66 -6.47
C ASP A 473 -21.67 -12.69 -5.39
N TYR A 474 -20.71 -13.60 -5.64
CA TYR A 474 -20.24 -14.54 -4.63
C TYR A 474 -19.56 -13.84 -3.44
N ALA A 475 -18.67 -12.88 -3.69
CA ALA A 475 -18.01 -12.12 -2.62
C ALA A 475 -19.03 -11.36 -1.77
N LEU A 476 -20.02 -10.72 -2.39
CA LEU A 476 -21.09 -10.01 -1.68
C LEU A 476 -22.00 -10.97 -0.89
N ALA A 477 -22.33 -12.13 -1.45
CA ALA A 477 -23.11 -13.15 -0.76
C ALA A 477 -22.36 -13.68 0.47
N GLU A 478 -21.05 -13.91 0.36
CA GLU A 478 -20.22 -14.30 1.50
C GLU A 478 -20.13 -13.20 2.56
N GLN A 479 -20.02 -11.92 2.17
CA GLN A 479 -20.11 -10.79 3.10
C GLN A 479 -21.45 -10.73 3.84
N GLN A 480 -22.56 -10.99 3.14
CA GLN A 480 -23.88 -11.03 3.76
C GLN A 480 -24.01 -12.21 4.74
N ARG A 481 -23.49 -13.39 4.36
CA ARG A 481 -23.53 -14.60 5.17
C ARG A 481 -22.76 -14.42 6.48
N VAL A 482 -21.49 -14.04 6.42
CA VAL A 482 -20.63 -13.92 7.61
C VAL A 482 -21.12 -12.83 8.57
N ARG A 483 -21.77 -11.77 8.05
CA ARG A 483 -22.45 -10.77 8.89
C ARG A 483 -23.71 -11.31 9.55
N GLY A 484 -24.48 -12.14 8.85
CA GLY A 484 -25.67 -12.78 9.39
C GLY A 484 -25.36 -13.80 10.48
N GLU A 485 -24.16 -14.38 10.48
CA GLU A 485 -23.68 -15.29 11.54
C GLU A 485 -23.21 -14.54 12.81
N MET A 486 -22.96 -13.22 12.73
CA MET A 486 -22.59 -12.38 13.88
C MET A 486 -23.78 -11.79 14.64
N LEU A 487 -24.97 -11.74 14.02
CA LEU A 487 -26.23 -11.20 14.57
C LEU A 487 -27.08 -12.32 15.16
#